data_AF-A0ABD5TYD3-F1
#
_entry.id   AF-A0ABD5TYD3-F1
#
_cell.length_a   1.000
_cell.length_b   1.000
_cell.length_c   1.000
_cell.angle_alpha   90.00
_cell.angle_beta   90.00
_cell.angle_gamma   90.00
#
_symmetry.space_group_name_H-M   'P 1'
#
loop_
_entity.id
_entity.type
_entity.pdbx_description
1 polymer ?
#
loop_
_entity_poly.entity_id
_entity_poly.type
_entity_poly.pdbx_seq_one_letter_code
_entity_poly.pdbx_strand_id
1 'polypeptide(L)' 'MSIERPPAVPREWCPDCGEEMLFSGTQSAGYAQFFCEHCRYRRDRFVGVSAVEEAQVCDGERDGSASGAD' A
#
# COMPACT_ATOMS: atom_id res chain seq x y z
N MET A 1 -9.54 -0.61 -9.89
CA MET A 1 -9.44 -0.47 -8.43
C MET A 1 -8.27 0.44 -8.17
N SER A 2 -8.51 1.74 -7.96
CA SER A 2 -7.46 2.66 -7.56
C SER A 2 -7.36 2.56 -6.04
N ILE A 3 -6.23 2.06 -5.54
CA ILE A 3 -5.98 2.06 -4.11
C ILE A 3 -5.77 3.52 -3.73
N GLU A 4 -6.64 4.06 -2.87
CA GLU A 4 -6.44 5.40 -2.34
C GLU A 4 -5.15 5.41 -1.53
N ARG A 5 -4.26 6.31 -1.93
CA ARG A 5 -2.94 6.45 -1.32
C ARG A 5 -3.12 7.11 0.05
N PRO A 6 -2.69 6.47 1.16
CA PRO A 6 -2.79 7.08 2.48
C PRO A 6 -2.06 8.43 2.52
N PRO A 7 -2.53 9.40 3.32
CA PRO A 7 -1.90 10.72 3.42
C PRO A 7 -0.44 10.65 3.91
N ALA A 8 -0.10 9.61 4.67
CA ALA A 8 1.25 9.33 5.14
C ALA A 8 2.21 8.83 4.04
N VAL A 9 1.69 8.38 2.89
CA VAL A 9 2.51 7.88 1.78
C VAL A 9 2.84 9.05 0.83
N PRO A 10 4.13 9.42 0.66
CA PRO A 10 4.52 10.51 -0.23
C PRO A 10 4.24 10.17 -1.69
N ARG A 11 4.22 11.20 -2.55
CA ARG A 11 4.21 11.02 -4.01
C ARG A 11 5.60 10.60 -4.43
N GLU A 12 5.70 9.73 -5.42
CA GLU A 12 6.98 9.27 -5.94
C GLU A 12 6.99 9.44 -7.45
N TRP A 13 8.17 9.75 -8.01
CA TRP A 13 8.33 10.04 -9.43
C TRP A 13 9.30 9.06 -10.08
N CYS A 14 9.01 8.71 -11.33
CA CYS A 14 9.85 7.79 -12.08
C CYS A 14 11.17 8.47 -12.45
N PRO A 15 12.34 7.87 -12.14
CA PRO A 15 13.63 8.45 -12.48
C PRO A 15 13.93 8.46 -13.98
N ASP A 16 13.26 7.62 -14.77
CA ASP A 16 13.49 7.49 -16.21
C ASP A 16 12.67 8.50 -17.04
N CYS A 17 11.37 8.67 -16.75
CA CYS A 17 10.49 9.56 -17.51
C CYS A 17 10.01 10.80 -16.76
N GLY A 18 10.20 10.88 -15.44
CA GLY A 18 9.73 12.00 -14.62
C GLY A 18 8.23 12.00 -14.31
N GLU A 19 7.47 10.98 -14.74
CA GLU A 19 6.03 10.88 -14.50
C GLU A 19 5.71 10.47 -13.05
N GLU A 20 4.54 10.91 -12.53
CA GLU A 20 4.07 10.50 -11.21
C GLU A 20 3.80 8.99 -11.19
N MET A 21 4.41 8.30 -10.22
CA MET A 21 4.22 6.86 -10.05
C MET A 21 2.93 6.58 -9.28
N LEU A 22 2.18 5.59 -9.74
CA LEU A 22 0.99 5.12 -9.08
C LEU A 22 1.32 4.28 -7.85
N PHE A 23 0.66 4.58 -6.75
CA PHE A 23 0.69 3.75 -5.56
C PHE A 23 -0.06 2.44 -5.82
N SER A 24 0.64 1.33 -5.66
CA SER A 24 0.12 -0.02 -5.90
C SER A 24 -0.27 -0.75 -4.61
N GLY A 25 0.01 -0.18 -3.45
CA GLY A 25 -0.29 -0.77 -2.14
C GLY A 25 0.91 -0.75 -1.19
N THR A 26 0.69 -1.22 0.04
CA THR A 26 1.73 -1.36 1.06
C THR A 26 1.97 -2.83 1.42
N GLN A 27 3.19 -3.16 1.82
CA GLN A 27 3.58 -4.46 2.35
C GLN A 27 3.65 -4.39 3.87
N SER A 28 3.41 -5.53 4.55
CA SER A 28 3.41 -5.63 6.02
C SER A 28 4.74 -5.25 6.68
N ALA A 29 5.83 -5.21 5.92
CA ALA A 29 7.15 -4.77 6.37
C ALA A 29 7.32 -3.23 6.41
N GLY A 30 6.28 -2.44 6.15
CA GLY A 30 6.38 -0.97 6.17
C GLY A 30 6.75 -0.35 4.82
N TYR A 31 6.57 -1.06 3.71
CA TYR A 31 6.99 -0.61 2.37
C TYR A 31 5.79 -0.26 1.49
N ALA A 32 5.79 0.94 0.92
CA ALA A 32 4.86 1.35 -0.13
C ALA A 32 5.44 0.98 -1.51
N GLN A 33 4.59 0.40 -2.35
CA GLN A 33 4.93 0.01 -3.71
C GLN A 33 4.45 1.09 -4.69
N PHE A 34 5.35 1.50 -5.58
CA PHE A 34 5.09 2.47 -6.63
C PHE A 34 5.35 1.86 -7.99
N PHE A 35 4.49 2.20 -8.95
CA PHE A 35 4.57 1.70 -10.31
C PHE A 35 4.37 2.83 -11.31
N CYS A 36 5.33 2.98 -12.23
CA CYS A 36 5.18 3.88 -13.37
C CYS A 36 4.47 3.15 -14.50
N GLU A 37 3.30 3.65 -14.92
CA GLU A 37 2.55 3.03 -16.03
C GLU A 37 3.25 3.18 -17.39
N HIS A 38 4.04 4.25 -17.55
CA HIS A 38 4.73 4.55 -18.81
C HIS A 38 5.96 3.67 -19.02
N CYS A 39 6.90 3.67 -18.06
CA CYS A 39 8.15 2.92 -18.16
C CYS A 39 8.04 1.49 -17.63
N ARG A 40 6.90 1.11 -17.03
CA ARG A 40 6.71 -0.15 -16.29
C ARG A 40 7.70 -0.32 -15.12
N TYR A 41 8.35 0.78 -14.70
CA TYR A 41 9.33 0.80 -13.61
C TYR A 41 8.63 0.62 -12.26
N ARG A 42 9.22 -0.21 -11.38
CA ARG A 42 8.71 -0.49 -10.04
C ARG A 42 9.70 -0.03 -8.99
N ARG A 43 9.18 0.56 -7.91
CA ARG A 43 10.00 1.02 -6.79
C ARG A 43 9.30 0.83 -5.47
N ASP A 44 10.02 0.25 -4.51
CA ASP A 44 9.56 0.10 -3.14
C ASP A 44 10.20 1.17 -2.25
N ARG A 45 9.40 1.76 -1.37
CA ARG A 45 9.84 2.79 -0.43
C ARG A 45 9.38 2.45 0.97
N PHE A 46 10.32 2.45 1.90
CA PHE A 46 9.98 2.35 3.31
C PHE A 46 9.25 3.62 3.76
N VAL A 47 8.00 3.47 4.19
CA VAL A 47 7.13 4.54 4.70
C VAL A 47 6.82 4.37 6.19
N GLY A 48 7.34 3.30 6.82
CA GLY A 48 7.12 2.98 8.22
C GLY A 48 5.84 2.16 8.44
N VAL A 49 5.83 1.38 9.53
CA VAL A 49 4.73 0.45 9.83
C VAL A 49 3.42 1.20 10.14
N SER A 50 3.51 2.38 10.75
CA SER A 50 2.34 3.22 11.05
C SER A 50 1.59 3.66 9.79
N ALA A 51 2.29 3.83 8.66
CA ALA A 51 1.66 4.19 7.38
C ALA A 51 1.02 2.97 6.67
N VAL A 52 1.40 1.74 7.04
CA VAL A 52 0.82 0.52 6.45
C VAL A 52 -0.38 0.00 7.25
N GLU A 53 -0.46 0.31 8.55
CA GLU A 53 -1.64 -0.01 9.37
C GLU A 53 -2.90 0.63 8.79
N GLU A 54 -2.85 1.89 8.34
CA GLU A 54 -3.99 2.55 7.70
C GLU A 54 -4.39 1.91 6.35
N ALA A 55 -3.44 1.31 5.63
CA ALA A 55 -3.68 0.70 4.32
C ALA A 55 -4.09 -0.79 4.39
N GLN A 56 -3.80 -1.48 5.50
CA GLN A 56 -4.09 -2.91 5.70
C GLN A 56 -5.45 -3.19 6.37
N VAL A 57 -6.22 -2.17 6.76
CA VAL A 57 -7.54 -2.33 7.40
C VAL A 57 -8.53 -3.15 6.55
N CYS A 58 -8.25 -3.39 5.27
CA CYS A 58 -9.12 -4.15 4.38
C CYS A 58 -8.99 -5.70 4.46
N ASP A 59 -7.92 -6.26 5.03
CA ASP A 59 -7.61 -7.72 4.87
C ASP A 59 -7.55 -8.50 6.21
N GLY A 60 -8.01 -7.90 7.30
CA GLY A 60 -7.81 -8.40 8.66
C GLY A 60 -9.03 -8.96 9.41
N GLU A 61 -10.24 -8.98 8.84
CA GLU A 61 -11.41 -9.59 9.50
C GLU A 61 -11.55 -11.07 9.14
N ARG A 62 -10.71 -11.91 9.76
CA ARG A 62 -11.12 -13.27 10.13
C ARG A 62 -11.55 -13.23 11.58
N ASP A 63 -12.74 -12.68 11.83
CA ASP A 63 -13.47 -12.89 13.08
C ASP A 63 -13.87 -14.37 13.12
N GLY A 64 -13.03 -15.15 13.78
CA GLY A 64 -13.24 -16.56 14.05
C GLY A 64 -14.12 -16.72 15.29
N SER A 65 -15.38 -17.06 15.06
CA SER A 65 -16.15 -18.04 15.83
C SER A 65 -16.36 -17.78 17.33
N ALA A 66 -17.51 -17.23 17.67
CA ALA A 66 -18.19 -17.53 18.94
C ALA A 66 -19.58 -18.12 18.67
N SER A 67 -19.62 -19.43 18.37
CA SER A 67 -20.86 -20.21 18.41
C SER A 67 -20.69 -21.31 19.46
N GLY A 68 -21.16 -21.03 20.67
CA GLY A 68 -21.17 -21.97 21.78
C GLY A 68 -21.89 -21.38 22.98
N ALA A 69 -23.22 -21.46 22.98
CA ALA A 69 -24.03 -21.35 24.18
C ALA A 69 -25.11 -22.43 24.16
N ASP A 70 -25.11 -23.17 25.27
CA ASP A 70 -25.93 -24.29 25.75
C ASP A 70 -27.41 -24.31 25.32
#